data_AF-A0A661BE04-F1
#
_entry.id   AF-A0A661BE04-F1
#
_cell.length_a   1.000
_cell.length_b   1.000
_cell.length_c   1.000
_cell.angle_alpha   90.00
_cell.angle_beta   90.00
_cell.angle_gamma   90.00
#
_symmetry.space_group_name_H-M   'P 1'
#
loop_
_entity.id
_entity.type
_entity.pdbx_description
1 polymer ?
#
loop_
_entity_poly.entity_id
_entity_poly.type
_entity_poly.pdbx_seq_one_letter_code
_entity_poly.pdbx_strand_id
1 'polypeptide(L)'
;MNNFDNSHTIASITAIHTAVAQLFCNTPEISKSDSSKCDIEKYGRWFVSAALFRTNLNPNYDYNGKKGLFAIREQTFRSLCKNVSRILIRLDDKFRILLDNENIFDPLANSIATARYIQWAIEKYSSLIQDEKERFLFAFIALDEGYFRIKRAMESIARPII
;
A
#
# COMPACT_ATOMS: atom_id res chain seq x y z
N MET A 1 -27.78 -3.99 -13.41
CA MET A 1 -26.96 -4.69 -12.41
C MET A 1 -25.92 -5.48 -13.19
N ASN A 2 -24.66 -5.03 -13.18
CA ASN A 2 -23.60 -5.71 -13.91
C ASN A 2 -23.12 -6.89 -13.09
N ASN A 3 -23.21 -8.09 -13.67
CA ASN A 3 -22.50 -9.27 -13.20
C ASN A 3 -21.01 -8.99 -13.31
N PHE A 4 -20.40 -8.52 -12.22
CA PHE A 4 -18.95 -8.53 -12.08
C PHE A 4 -18.51 -9.98 -12.09
N ASP A 5 -17.62 -10.33 -13.03
CA ASP A 5 -17.04 -11.65 -13.14
C ASP A 5 -16.20 -11.95 -11.89
N ASN A 6 -16.82 -12.66 -10.94
CA ASN A 6 -16.26 -12.93 -9.62
C ASN A 6 -14.96 -13.75 -9.70
N SER A 7 -14.76 -14.53 -10.76
CA SER A 7 -13.60 -15.43 -10.91
C SER A 7 -12.29 -14.66 -11.12
N HIS A 8 -12.28 -13.68 -12.04
CA HIS A 8 -11.15 -12.80 -12.28
C HIS A 8 -10.89 -11.86 -11.08
N THR A 9 -11.95 -11.40 -10.44
CA THR A 9 -11.86 -10.52 -9.26
C THR A 9 -11.19 -11.23 -8.07
N ILE A 10 -11.53 -12.50 -7.80
CA ILE A 10 -10.93 -13.30 -6.73
C ILE A 10 -9.45 -13.60 -7.02
N ALA A 11 -9.10 -13.97 -8.25
CA ALA A 11 -7.72 -14.21 -8.64
C ALA A 11 -6.84 -12.95 -8.51
N SER A 12 -7.39 -11.78 -8.87
CA SER A 12 -6.74 -10.49 -8.67
C SER A 12 -6.57 -10.13 -7.19
N ILE A 13 -7.58 -10.40 -6.35
CA ILE A 13 -7.50 -10.15 -4.89
C ILE A 13 -6.44 -11.04 -4.23
N THR A 14 -6.36 -12.33 -4.58
CA THR A 14 -5.33 -13.24 -4.06
C THR A 14 -3.93 -12.81 -4.51
N ALA A 15 -3.77 -12.42 -5.78
CA ALA A 15 -2.49 -11.91 -6.29
C ALA A 15 -2.07 -10.61 -5.56
N ILE A 16 -3.01 -9.67 -5.35
CA ILE A 16 -2.79 -8.45 -4.57
C ILE A 16 -2.41 -8.77 -3.14
N HIS A 17 -3.16 -9.66 -2.47
CA HIS A 17 -2.92 -10.08 -1.10
C HIS A 17 -1.50 -10.61 -0.93
N THR A 18 -1.10 -11.57 -1.76
CA THR A 18 0.23 -12.19 -1.68
C THR A 18 1.35 -11.22 -2.06
N ALA A 19 1.16 -10.43 -3.12
CA ALA A 19 2.13 -9.43 -3.57
C ALA A 19 2.43 -8.38 -2.49
N VAL A 20 1.37 -7.82 -1.90
CA VAL A 20 1.48 -6.79 -0.88
C VAL A 20 2.07 -7.35 0.41
N ALA A 21 1.61 -8.52 0.84
CA ALA A 21 2.14 -9.17 2.01
C ALA A 21 3.65 -9.44 1.89
N GLN A 22 4.11 -10.00 0.76
CA GLN A 22 5.54 -10.20 0.50
C GLN A 22 6.34 -8.90 0.56
N LEU A 23 5.78 -7.76 0.13
CA LEU A 23 6.46 -6.47 0.22
C LEU A 23 6.65 -6.01 1.66
N PHE A 24 5.62 -6.15 2.49
CA PHE A 24 5.69 -5.77 3.90
C PHE A 24 6.63 -6.68 4.69
N CYS A 25 6.61 -7.98 4.41
CA CYS A 25 7.52 -8.95 5.03
C CYS A 25 9.01 -8.65 4.82
N ASN A 26 9.34 -7.99 3.71
CA ASN A 26 10.69 -7.59 3.38
C ASN A 26 11.04 -6.16 3.86
N THR A 27 10.16 -5.51 4.64
CA THR A 27 10.43 -4.18 5.21
C THR A 27 11.33 -4.33 6.44
N PRO A 28 12.52 -3.71 6.48
CA PRO A 28 13.45 -3.85 7.60
C PRO A 28 12.83 -3.53 8.95
N GLU A 29 12.02 -2.47 9.04
CA GLU A 29 11.36 -2.05 10.29
C GLU A 29 10.27 -3.03 10.78
N ILE A 30 9.62 -3.74 9.86
CA ILE A 30 8.64 -4.79 10.22
C ILE A 30 9.35 -6.09 10.58
N SER A 31 10.47 -6.39 9.92
CA SER A 31 11.27 -7.59 10.20
C SER A 31 12.06 -7.52 11.52
N LYS A 32 12.19 -6.33 12.13
CA LYS A 32 12.87 -6.13 13.41
C LYS A 32 11.98 -6.48 14.62
N SER A 33 10.65 -6.60 14.44
CA SER A 33 9.77 -7.05 15.53
C SER A 33 9.92 -8.55 15.71
N ASP A 34 10.37 -8.94 16.89
CA ASP A 34 10.94 -10.23 17.30
C ASP A 34 9.92 -11.40 17.32
N SER A 35 9.36 -11.78 16.17
CA SER A 35 8.62 -13.05 16.06
C SER A 35 8.79 -13.69 14.69
N SER A 36 9.18 -14.95 14.71
CA SER A 36 9.27 -15.87 13.59
C SER A 36 8.05 -15.78 12.65
N LYS A 37 8.35 -15.61 11.35
CA LYS A 37 7.44 -15.50 10.20
C LYS A 37 6.62 -14.21 10.17
N CYS A 38 6.91 -13.39 9.15
CA CYS A 38 6.02 -12.31 8.75
C CYS A 38 4.57 -12.80 8.60
N ASP A 39 3.64 -12.10 9.25
CA ASP A 39 2.21 -12.39 9.17
C ASP A 39 1.61 -11.83 7.87
N ILE A 40 1.75 -12.63 6.81
CA ILE A 40 1.23 -12.35 5.47
C ILE A 40 -0.27 -12.07 5.51
N GLU A 41 -1.01 -12.80 6.34
CA GLU A 41 -2.46 -12.66 6.45
C GLU A 41 -2.85 -11.32 7.09
N LYS A 42 -2.13 -10.88 8.14
CA LYS A 42 -2.36 -9.56 8.77
C LYS A 42 -2.27 -8.45 7.73
N TYR A 43 -1.16 -8.34 7.00
CA TYR A 43 -0.95 -7.23 6.06
C TYR A 43 -1.86 -7.29 4.84
N GLY A 44 -2.12 -8.49 4.31
CA GLY A 44 -3.02 -8.66 3.18
C GLY A 44 -4.47 -8.28 3.51
N ARG A 45 -4.99 -8.66 4.70
CA ARG A 45 -6.33 -8.27 5.16
C ARG A 45 -6.50 -6.77 5.32
N TRP A 46 -5.50 -6.07 5.88
CA TRP A 46 -5.50 -4.61 5.99
C TRP A 46 -5.64 -3.95 4.62
N PHE A 47 -4.92 -4.45 3.62
CA PHE A 47 -4.93 -3.88 2.28
C PHE A 47 -6.28 -4.07 1.57
N VAL A 48 -6.84 -5.27 1.61
CA VAL A 48 -8.18 -5.54 1.03
C VAL A 48 -9.24 -4.69 1.72
N SER A 49 -9.18 -4.58 3.06
CA SER A 49 -10.11 -3.74 3.83
C SER A 49 -9.98 -2.26 3.45
N ALA A 50 -8.75 -1.76 3.30
CA ALA A 50 -8.52 -0.39 2.88
C ALA A 50 -9.05 -0.12 1.47
N ALA A 51 -8.87 -1.04 0.51
CA ALA A 51 -9.47 -0.91 -0.82
C ALA A 51 -11.00 -0.90 -0.78
N LEU A 52 -11.61 -1.76 0.04
CA LEU A 52 -13.06 -1.79 0.24
C LEU A 52 -13.58 -0.45 0.79
N PHE A 53 -12.97 0.10 1.83
CA PHE A 53 -13.41 1.37 2.41
C PHE A 53 -13.17 2.58 1.50
N ARG A 54 -12.07 2.59 0.74
CA ARG A 54 -11.68 3.76 -0.06
C ARG A 54 -12.42 3.86 -1.39
N THR A 55 -12.61 2.71 -2.05
CA THR A 55 -13.13 2.68 -3.42
C THR A 55 -14.24 1.67 -3.63
N ASN A 56 -14.70 0.99 -2.57
CA ASN A 56 -15.61 -0.15 -2.67
C ASN A 56 -15.09 -1.24 -3.62
N LEU A 57 -13.77 -1.50 -3.55
CA LEU A 57 -13.06 -2.43 -4.43
C LEU A 57 -13.20 -2.10 -5.94
N ASN A 58 -13.48 -0.83 -6.30
CA ASN A 58 -13.61 -0.42 -7.69
C ASN A 58 -12.25 -0.07 -8.30
N PRO A 59 -11.69 -0.89 -9.21
CA PRO A 59 -10.41 -0.59 -9.84
C PRO A 59 -10.48 0.57 -10.83
N ASN A 60 -11.68 0.97 -11.27
CA ASN A 60 -11.91 2.10 -12.17
C ASN A 60 -12.32 3.37 -11.40
N TYR A 61 -12.09 3.43 -10.09
CA TYR A 61 -12.32 4.65 -9.32
C TYR A 61 -11.54 5.81 -9.92
N ASP A 62 -12.21 6.93 -10.19
CA ASP A 62 -11.61 8.18 -10.64
C ASP A 62 -12.42 9.35 -10.08
N TYR A 63 -11.89 10.00 -9.05
CA TYR A 63 -12.54 11.15 -8.42
C TYR A 63 -11.51 12.07 -7.77
N ASN A 64 -11.67 13.39 -7.97
CA ASN A 64 -10.77 14.41 -7.41
C ASN A 64 -9.27 14.16 -7.66
N GLY A 65 -8.93 13.63 -8.85
CA GLY A 65 -7.56 13.33 -9.26
C GLY A 65 -6.94 12.12 -8.56
N LYS A 66 -7.75 11.33 -7.84
CA LYS A 66 -7.37 10.05 -7.23
C LYS A 66 -7.96 8.92 -8.07
N LYS A 67 -7.13 7.92 -8.38
CA LYS A 67 -7.45 6.86 -9.34
C LYS A 67 -7.12 5.46 -8.83
N GLY A 68 -7.83 4.48 -9.39
CA GLY A 68 -7.57 3.07 -9.18
C GLY A 68 -8.02 2.55 -7.82
N LEU A 69 -7.74 1.27 -7.56
CA LEU A 69 -8.26 0.51 -6.41
C LEU A 69 -8.02 1.17 -5.04
N PHE A 70 -6.96 1.95 -4.88
CA PHE A 70 -6.63 2.63 -3.62
C PHE A 70 -6.83 4.14 -3.64
N ALA A 71 -7.43 4.70 -4.70
CA ALA A 71 -7.65 6.14 -4.85
C ALA A 71 -6.35 6.94 -4.62
N ILE A 72 -5.30 6.61 -5.37
CA ILE A 72 -4.01 7.30 -5.30
C ILE A 72 -3.91 8.37 -6.37
N ARG A 73 -3.19 9.47 -6.09
CA ARG A 73 -2.96 10.52 -7.08
C ARG A 73 -2.05 10.01 -8.18
N GLU A 74 -2.35 10.37 -9.42
CA GLU A 74 -1.58 9.90 -10.60
C GLU A 74 -0.10 10.29 -10.53
N GLN A 75 0.22 11.49 -10.06
CA GLN A 75 1.61 11.93 -9.87
C GLN A 75 2.35 11.09 -8.83
N THR A 76 1.69 10.75 -7.72
CA THR A 76 2.24 9.88 -6.68
C THR A 76 2.48 8.48 -7.23
N PHE A 77 1.49 7.92 -7.95
CA PHE A 77 1.62 6.63 -8.62
C PHE A 77 2.81 6.59 -9.56
N ARG A 78 2.91 7.54 -10.50
CA ARG A 78 4.03 7.61 -11.45
C ARG A 78 5.38 7.75 -10.75
N SER A 79 5.46 8.55 -9.69
CA SER A 79 6.69 8.68 -8.90
C SER A 79 7.09 7.37 -8.21
N LEU A 80 6.11 6.59 -7.74
CA LEU A 80 6.36 5.30 -7.10
C LEU A 80 6.78 4.27 -8.15
N CYS A 81 6.10 4.19 -9.30
CA CYS A 81 6.45 3.28 -10.39
C CYS A 81 7.86 3.53 -10.92
N LYS A 82 8.30 4.79 -11.06
CA LYS A 82 9.68 5.14 -11.50
C LYS A 82 10.77 4.65 -10.54
N ASN A 83 10.47 4.57 -9.26
CA ASN A 83 11.42 4.08 -8.24
C ASN A 83 11.31 2.56 -8.02
N VAL A 84 10.37 1.90 -8.70
CA VAL A 84 10.11 0.47 -8.59
C VAL A 84 10.79 -0.25 -9.75
N SER A 85 12.11 -0.15 -9.78
CA SER A 85 12.93 -0.95 -10.68
C SER A 85 12.97 -2.40 -10.18
N ARG A 86 12.11 -3.25 -10.76
CA ARG A 86 12.18 -4.74 -10.70
C ARG A 86 11.82 -5.39 -9.35
N ILE A 87 10.54 -5.35 -8.97
CA ILE A 87 10.05 -6.24 -7.90
C ILE A 87 9.76 -7.61 -8.52
N LEU A 88 10.55 -8.60 -8.15
CA LEU A 88 10.25 -9.99 -8.47
C LEU A 88 9.31 -10.55 -7.39
N ILE A 89 8.00 -10.38 -7.57
CA ILE A 89 7.00 -11.05 -6.74
C ILE A 89 6.87 -12.47 -7.28
N ARG A 90 7.31 -13.47 -6.50
CA ARG A 90 7.09 -14.87 -6.83
C ARG A 90 5.70 -15.25 -6.34
N LEU A 91 4.75 -15.34 -7.26
CA LEU A 91 3.52 -16.10 -7.05
C LEU A 91 3.78 -17.48 -7.66
N ASP A 92 3.92 -18.49 -6.79
CA ASP A 92 4.05 -19.92 -7.10
C ASP A 92 4.72 -20.25 -8.43
N ASP A 93 6.06 -20.17 -8.47
CA ASP A 93 6.98 -20.55 -9.56
C ASP A 93 6.68 -20.05 -10.99
N LYS A 94 5.58 -19.32 -11.24
CA LYS A 94 5.05 -19.06 -12.60
C LYS A 94 4.87 -17.58 -12.94
N PHE A 95 4.73 -16.70 -11.96
CA PHE A 95 4.51 -15.28 -12.25
C PHE A 95 5.67 -14.43 -11.74
N ARG A 96 6.24 -13.63 -12.65
CA ARG A 96 7.11 -12.49 -12.35
C ARG A 96 6.33 -11.24 -12.73
N ILE A 97 5.90 -10.46 -11.75
CA ILE A 97 5.21 -9.19 -12.00
C ILE A 97 6.27 -8.12 -12.27
N LEU A 98 6.62 -7.91 -13.54
CA LEU A 98 7.27 -6.67 -13.95
C LEU A 98 6.21 -5.58 -13.95
N LEU A 99 6.39 -4.55 -13.11
CA LEU A 99 5.62 -3.32 -13.19
C LEU A 99 6.09 -2.49 -14.41
N ASP A 100 5.98 -3.06 -15.60
CA ASP A 100 6.10 -2.31 -16.86
C ASP A 100 4.78 -1.60 -17.19
N ASN A 101 3.72 -1.83 -16.40
CA ASN A 101 2.41 -1.24 -16.63
C ASN A 101 2.26 0.09 -15.88
N GLU A 102 2.38 1.21 -16.60
CA GLU A 102 2.06 2.55 -16.10
C GLU A 102 0.54 2.80 -15.99
N ASN A 103 -0.30 1.78 -16.18
CA ASN A 103 -1.74 1.92 -16.03
C ASN A 103 -2.15 1.92 -14.55
N ILE A 104 -2.55 3.09 -14.05
CA ILE A 104 -3.04 3.28 -12.68
C ILE A 104 -4.34 2.52 -12.36
N PHE A 105 -5.10 2.12 -13.37
CA PHE A 105 -6.33 1.33 -13.22
C PHE A 105 -6.07 -0.18 -13.19
N ASP A 106 -4.83 -0.62 -13.46
CA ASP A 106 -4.44 -2.00 -13.22
C ASP A 106 -4.46 -2.25 -11.69
N PRO A 107 -5.33 -3.15 -11.19
CA PRO A 107 -5.54 -3.31 -9.74
C PRO A 107 -4.26 -3.70 -9.01
N LEU A 108 -3.41 -4.51 -9.65
CA LEU A 108 -2.18 -5.03 -9.08
C LEU A 108 -1.10 -3.95 -9.05
N ALA A 109 -0.89 -3.21 -10.14
CA ALA A 109 0.04 -2.09 -10.18
C ALA A 109 -0.34 -1.00 -9.18
N ASN A 110 -1.62 -0.65 -9.10
CA ASN A 110 -2.16 0.30 -8.13
C ASN A 110 -1.90 -0.16 -6.69
N SER A 111 -2.12 -1.44 -6.40
CA SER A 111 -1.88 -2.04 -5.09
C SER A 111 -0.40 -2.04 -4.70
N ILE A 112 0.48 -2.45 -5.62
CA ILE A 112 1.92 -2.50 -5.35
C ILE A 112 2.49 -1.10 -5.13
N ALA A 113 2.12 -0.12 -5.96
CA ALA A 113 2.51 1.27 -5.76
C ALA A 113 2.04 1.78 -4.40
N THR A 114 0.80 1.49 -4.02
CA THR A 114 0.25 1.88 -2.72
C THR A 114 1.01 1.22 -1.56
N ALA A 115 1.32 -0.08 -1.66
CA ALA A 115 2.06 -0.80 -0.64
C ALA A 115 3.46 -0.23 -0.44
N ARG A 116 4.13 0.15 -1.53
CA ARG A 116 5.44 0.83 -1.47
C ARG A 116 5.36 2.20 -0.80
N TYR A 117 4.34 2.98 -1.11
CA TYR A 117 4.13 4.25 -0.42
C TYR A 117 3.96 4.06 1.08
N ILE A 118 3.12 3.10 1.47
CA ILE A 118 2.86 2.82 2.89
C ILE A 118 4.11 2.30 3.57
N GLN A 119 4.87 1.39 2.95
CA GLN A 119 6.16 0.90 3.44
C GLN A 119 7.12 2.07 3.72
N TRP A 120 7.32 2.92 2.71
CA TRP A 120 8.16 4.11 2.85
C TRP A 120 7.66 5.04 3.96
N ALA A 121 6.36 5.28 4.06
CA ALA A 121 5.78 6.14 5.09
C ALA A 121 5.97 5.55 6.50
N ILE A 122 5.76 4.25 6.70
CA ILE A 122 5.99 3.55 7.97
C ILE A 122 7.45 3.69 8.39
N GLU A 123 8.39 3.47 7.49
CA GLU A 123 9.83 3.63 7.77
C GLU A 123 10.17 5.07 8.17
N LYS A 124 9.52 6.06 7.56
CA LYS A 124 9.72 7.48 7.94
C LYS A 124 9.07 7.84 9.27
N TYR A 125 7.92 7.25 9.60
CA TYR A 125 7.24 7.47 10.88
C TYR A 125 7.86 6.70 12.05
N SER A 126 8.76 5.74 11.83
CA SER A 126 9.41 4.96 12.92
C SER A 126 10.07 5.85 13.99
N SER A 127 10.62 6.99 13.59
CA SER A 127 11.23 7.97 14.50
C SER A 127 10.22 8.77 15.34
N LEU A 128 8.96 8.85 14.90
CA LEU A 128 7.92 9.70 15.50
C LEU A 128 6.83 8.89 16.22
N ILE A 129 6.58 7.64 15.78
CA ILE A 129 5.50 6.78 16.25
C ILE A 129 6.10 5.42 16.59
N GLN A 130 6.05 5.03 17.85
CA GLN A 130 6.59 3.75 18.32
C GLN A 130 5.64 2.57 18.04
N ASP A 131 4.32 2.79 18.07
CA ASP A 131 3.34 1.74 17.79
C ASP A 131 3.21 1.45 16.28
N GLU A 132 3.28 0.17 15.90
CA GLU A 132 3.21 -0.26 14.51
C GLU A 132 1.84 0.00 13.89
N LYS A 133 0.75 -0.23 14.63
CA LYS A 133 -0.62 -0.05 14.11
C LYS A 133 -0.90 1.42 13.85
N GLU A 134 -0.45 2.30 14.75
CA GLU A 134 -0.50 3.74 14.54
C GLU A 134 0.31 4.15 13.31
N ARG A 135 1.52 3.61 13.11
CA ARG A 135 2.29 3.87 11.88
C ARG A 135 1.54 3.49 10.62
N PHE A 136 0.89 2.32 10.61
CA PHE A 136 0.04 1.90 9.48
C PHE A 136 -1.10 2.88 9.24
N LEU A 137 -1.82 3.27 10.30
CA LEU A 137 -2.92 4.23 10.21
C LEU A 137 -2.44 5.56 9.60
N PHE A 138 -1.37 6.14 10.12
CA PHE A 138 -0.82 7.40 9.62
C PHE A 138 -0.26 7.27 8.20
N ALA A 139 0.29 6.12 7.82
CA ALA A 139 0.72 5.86 6.44
C ALA A 139 -0.46 5.83 5.45
N PHE A 140 -1.61 5.26 5.85
CA PHE A 140 -2.84 5.31 5.05
C PHE A 140 -3.40 6.73 4.96
N ILE A 141 -3.45 7.48 6.07
CA ILE A 141 -3.88 8.89 6.06
C ILE A 141 -2.95 9.73 5.16
N ALA A 142 -1.64 9.43 5.20
CA ALA A 142 -0.65 10.11 4.36
C ALA A 142 -0.86 9.86 2.86
N LEU A 143 -1.57 8.82 2.42
CA LEU A 143 -1.94 8.67 1.00
C LEU A 143 -2.89 9.79 0.54
N ASP A 144 -3.75 10.27 1.44
CA ASP A 144 -4.73 11.31 1.15
C ASP A 144 -4.15 12.71 1.33
N GLU A 145 -3.49 12.92 2.48
CA GLU A 145 -3.04 14.23 2.93
C GLU A 145 -1.58 14.53 2.56
N GLY A 146 -0.81 13.52 2.21
CA GLY A 146 0.62 13.62 1.96
C GLY A 146 1.45 13.56 3.25
N TYR A 147 2.52 12.75 3.21
CA TYR A 147 3.42 12.51 4.33
C TYR A 147 3.89 13.77 5.05
N PHE A 148 4.37 14.79 4.31
CA PHE A 148 4.94 16.00 4.91
C PHE A 148 3.92 16.83 5.69
N ARG A 149 2.65 16.83 5.28
CA ARG A 149 1.59 17.56 5.99
C ARG A 149 1.30 16.88 7.34
N ILE A 150 1.18 15.56 7.32
CA ILE A 150 0.99 14.76 8.53
C ILE A 150 2.19 14.89 9.45
N LYS A 151 3.42 14.74 8.95
CA LYS A 151 4.66 14.90 9.73
C LYS A 151 4.69 16.26 10.45
N ARG A 152 4.43 17.35 9.72
CA ARG A 152 4.39 18.71 10.28
C ARG A 152 3.31 18.84 11.36
N ALA A 153 2.12 18.27 11.14
CA ALA A 153 1.05 18.29 12.13
C ALA A 153 1.46 17.56 13.42
N MET A 154 2.05 16.37 13.30
CA MET A 154 2.55 15.60 14.43
C MET A 154 3.64 16.35 15.21
N GLU A 155 4.62 16.91 14.49
CA GLU A 155 5.70 17.71 15.08
C GLU A 155 5.18 18.97 15.79
N SER A 156 4.09 19.58 15.31
CA SER A 156 3.49 20.75 15.95
C SER A 156 2.72 20.45 17.24
N ILE A 157 2.27 19.20 17.41
CA ILE A 157 1.51 18.74 18.58
C ILE A 157 2.44 18.08 19.61
N ALA A 158 3.52 17.44 19.15
CA ALA A 158 4.60 16.96 19.99
C ALA A 158 5.24 18.16 20.70
N ARG A 159 4.84 18.40 21.96
CA ARG A 159 5.43 19.45 22.78
C ARG A 159 6.96 19.26 22.84
N PRO A 160 7.75 20.34 22.85
CA PRO A 160 9.17 20.21 23.12
C PRO A 160 9.33 19.50 24.47
N ILE A 161 10.19 18.49 24.53
CA ILE A 161 10.63 17.91 25.79
C ILE A 161 11.45 19.02 26.46
N ILE A 162 10.85 19.69 27.45
CA ILE A 162 11.50 20.69 28.31
C ILE A 162 12.25 19.94 29.40
#